data_AF-A0A8B7DS72-F1
#
_entry.id   AF-A0A8B7DS72-F1
#
_cell.length_a   1.000
_cell.length_b   1.000
_cell.length_c   1.000
_cell.angle_alpha   90.00
_cell.angle_beta   90.00
_cell.angle_gamma   90.00
#
_symmetry.space_group_name_H-M   'P 1'
#
loop_
_entity.id
_entity.type
_entity.pdbx_description
1 polymer ?
#
loop_
_entity_poly.entity_id
_entity_poly.type
_entity_poly.pdbx_seq_one_letter_code
_entity_poly.pdbx_strand_id
1 'polypeptide(L)'
;SYYGNCTVGWLENGSYCYLFHGITGKVKGQTWYNSLLSCQRYGGNLLSVADSAENAFIIDQFKDTKMKHQRFWIGLNDIQNEGNFVWSDNSTSNFRFWNLVSGEPNNLNNNEDCVEVFYNGVWNDNLCDQQYGFICKVKIGATTFAPPTLPPFPNNTDIPGEPEDVSVLKTDVTSVMFRWKEPRVKNGYVQYRIYYKLKEDSEESKPLFFGVTNETFVNVTGLKEYSSYIFFVQAFTGGGNNTNLSNITAMTSFGHSRGGPVNLTVRSVSSTSLNVSWIHPEDSSLRRRYIIYVNNKYKTTFASRTSFLVENLNIFTLYNISVCAIYPENKSSCSNTTGHTLQDNSLSTPTMTTYPLSTPITPACEIFFFS
;
A
#
# COMPACT_ATOMS: atom_id res chain seq x y z
N SER A 1 21.46 41.55 -27.26
CA SER A 1 21.49 42.59 -26.22
C SER A 1 20.64 42.11 -25.04
N TYR A 2 21.26 41.50 -24.03
CA TYR A 2 20.59 41.13 -22.78
C TYR A 2 20.79 42.28 -21.80
N TYR A 3 19.82 43.19 -21.68
CA TYR A 3 19.82 44.21 -20.63
C TYR A 3 19.03 43.65 -19.44
N GLY A 4 19.75 43.27 -18.39
CA GLY A 4 19.21 42.82 -17.11
C GLY A 4 20.21 41.91 -16.39
N ASN A 5 20.41 42.14 -15.09
CA ASN A 5 21.29 41.29 -14.27
C ASN A 5 20.58 39.98 -13.83
N CYS A 6 19.29 39.86 -14.12
CA CYS A 6 18.45 38.71 -13.80
C CYS A 6 18.21 37.80 -15.01
N THR A 7 18.08 36.50 -14.77
CA THR A 7 17.71 35.51 -15.79
C THR A 7 16.28 35.74 -16.31
N VAL A 8 16.01 35.33 -17.55
CA VAL A 8 14.67 35.46 -18.16
C VAL A 8 13.58 34.88 -17.25
N GLY A 9 12.52 35.65 -17.01
CA GLY A 9 11.41 35.28 -16.12
C GLY A 9 11.56 35.77 -14.68
N TRP A 10 12.72 36.31 -14.30
CA TRP A 10 12.94 36.96 -13.02
C TRP A 10 12.81 38.48 -13.16
N LEU A 11 12.22 39.11 -12.14
CA LEU A 11 12.05 40.55 -12.07
C LEU A 11 13.20 41.16 -11.28
N GLU A 12 13.86 42.17 -11.84
CA GLU A 12 14.93 42.91 -11.17
C GLU A 12 14.34 44.03 -10.31
N ASN A 13 14.69 44.08 -9.03
CA ASN A 13 14.40 45.23 -8.17
C ASN A 13 15.56 45.46 -7.19
N GLY A 14 16.25 46.60 -7.36
CA GLY A 14 17.46 46.92 -6.63
C GLY A 14 18.57 45.89 -6.88
N SER A 15 19.15 45.34 -5.82
CA SER A 15 20.22 44.34 -5.90
C SER A 15 19.71 42.89 -5.89
N TYR A 16 18.43 42.66 -6.21
CA TYR A 16 17.81 41.35 -6.13
C TYR A 16 16.97 41.02 -7.38
N CYS A 17 16.88 39.73 -7.66
CA CYS A 17 15.99 39.12 -8.64
C CYS A 17 14.85 38.41 -7.91
N TYR A 18 13.62 38.53 -8.42
CA TYR A 18 12.41 37.95 -7.85
C TYR A 18 11.70 37.03 -8.83
N LEU A 19 11.21 35.89 -8.36
CA LEU A 19 10.42 34.97 -9.16
C LEU A 19 9.10 34.66 -8.45
N PHE A 20 7.99 34.90 -9.14
CA PHE A 20 6.65 34.70 -8.64
C PHE A 20 6.07 33.40 -9.22
N HIS A 21 5.89 32.40 -8.37
CA HIS A 21 5.24 31.15 -8.72
C HIS A 21 3.76 31.19 -8.35
N GLY A 22 2.93 31.64 -9.29
CA GLY A 22 1.47 31.62 -9.15
C GLY A 22 0.85 30.24 -9.46
N ILE A 23 -0.32 30.01 -8.86
CA ILE A 23 -1.19 28.88 -9.18
C ILE A 23 -1.90 29.15 -10.50
N THR A 24 -1.96 28.14 -11.36
CA THR A 24 -2.71 28.19 -12.63
C THR A 24 -3.44 26.87 -12.85
N GLY A 25 -4.21 26.73 -13.93
CA GLY A 25 -4.81 25.43 -14.29
C GLY A 25 -3.79 24.29 -14.46
N LYS A 26 -2.51 24.61 -14.73
CA LYS A 26 -1.42 23.64 -14.92
C LYS A 26 -0.40 23.59 -13.77
N VAL A 27 -0.34 24.63 -12.93
CA VAL A 27 0.63 24.76 -11.83
C VAL A 27 -0.15 24.75 -10.52
N LYS A 28 0.09 23.74 -9.69
CA LYS A 28 -0.53 23.62 -8.36
C LYS A 28 0.25 24.42 -7.33
N GLY A 29 -0.46 24.84 -6.27
CA GLY A 29 0.16 25.44 -5.09
C GLY A 29 1.07 24.46 -4.37
N GLN A 30 1.95 25.00 -3.53
CA GLN A 30 2.88 24.23 -2.72
C GLN A 30 2.73 24.61 -1.25
N THR A 31 3.14 23.69 -0.38
CA THR A 31 3.33 23.98 1.05
C THR A 31 4.51 24.94 1.24
N TRP A 32 4.53 25.67 2.35
CA TRP A 32 5.58 26.64 2.64
C TRP A 32 6.98 26.03 2.54
N TYR A 33 7.15 24.82 3.07
CA TYR A 33 8.42 24.09 3.01
C TYR A 33 8.83 23.71 1.59
N ASN A 34 7.89 23.21 0.77
CA ASN A 34 8.18 22.88 -0.63
C ASN A 34 8.55 24.14 -1.44
N SER A 35 7.93 25.27 -1.11
CA SER A 35 8.27 26.57 -1.68
C SER A 35 9.66 27.05 -1.29
N LEU A 36 10.06 26.90 -0.01
CA LEU A 36 11.43 27.17 0.46
C LEU A 36 12.46 26.37 -0.33
N LEU A 37 12.25 25.07 -0.47
CA LEU A 37 13.14 24.19 -1.23
C LEU A 37 13.21 24.60 -2.71
N SER A 38 12.07 25.00 -3.29
CA SER A 38 12.03 25.48 -4.68
C SER A 38 12.88 26.74 -4.85
N CYS A 39 12.80 27.70 -3.93
CA CYS A 39 13.61 28.91 -3.99
C CYS A 39 15.11 28.66 -3.75
N GLN A 40 15.45 27.73 -2.86
CA GLN A 40 16.84 27.32 -2.64
C GLN A 40 17.46 26.68 -3.89
N ARG A 41 16.69 25.94 -4.69
CA ARG A 41 17.17 25.40 -5.98
C ARG A 41 17.49 26.48 -7.01
N TYR A 42 16.88 27.65 -6.89
CA TYR A 42 17.19 28.81 -7.73
C TYR A 42 18.40 29.62 -7.19
N GLY A 43 19.09 29.15 -6.15
CA GLY A 43 20.18 29.88 -5.52
C GLY A 43 19.73 31.05 -4.65
N GLY A 44 18.46 31.05 -4.25
CA GLY A 44 17.87 32.08 -3.41
C GLY A 44 17.18 31.51 -2.19
N ASN A 45 16.19 32.23 -1.70
CA ASN A 45 15.35 31.81 -0.59
C ASN A 45 13.91 32.30 -0.83
N LEU A 46 12.97 31.88 0.00
CA LEU A 46 11.67 32.53 0.05
C LEU A 46 11.87 34.02 0.36
N LEU A 47 10.96 34.84 -0.17
CA LEU A 47 11.03 36.29 -0.08
C LEU A 47 11.19 36.76 1.38
N SER A 48 12.29 37.44 1.67
CA SER A 48 12.41 38.34 2.81
C SER A 48 12.07 39.77 2.40
N VAL A 49 11.30 40.48 3.21
CA VAL A 49 10.90 41.86 2.91
C VAL A 49 11.66 42.83 3.81
N ALA A 50 12.49 43.67 3.21
CA ALA A 50 13.36 44.60 3.90
C ALA A 50 12.60 45.84 4.44
N ASP A 51 11.66 46.36 3.66
CA ASP A 51 10.98 47.62 3.96
C ASP A 51 9.65 47.77 3.20
N SER A 52 8.99 48.91 3.41
CA SER A 52 7.72 49.24 2.77
C SER A 52 7.83 49.46 1.26
N ALA A 53 9.00 49.88 0.75
CA ALA A 53 9.20 50.08 -0.68
C ALA A 53 9.30 48.72 -1.40
N GLU A 54 9.98 47.75 -0.81
CA GLU A 54 9.99 46.38 -1.30
C GLU A 54 8.58 45.77 -1.26
N ASN A 55 7.83 45.92 -0.16
CA ASN A 55 6.46 45.43 -0.09
C ASN A 55 5.56 46.07 -1.16
N ALA A 56 5.73 47.36 -1.44
CA ALA A 56 5.01 48.06 -2.52
C ALA A 56 5.37 47.51 -3.91
N PHE A 57 6.63 47.14 -4.15
CA PHE A 57 7.05 46.46 -5.38
C PHE A 57 6.34 45.10 -5.55
N ILE A 58 6.22 44.31 -4.47
CA ILE A 58 5.48 43.04 -4.48
C ILE A 58 4.01 43.24 -4.85
N ILE A 59 3.36 44.24 -4.24
CA ILE A 59 1.96 44.61 -4.54
C ILE A 59 1.79 44.95 -6.03
N ASP A 60 2.75 45.67 -6.62
CA ASP A 60 2.68 46.04 -8.03
C ASP A 60 2.65 44.82 -8.96
N GLN A 61 3.38 43.75 -8.60
CA GLN A 61 3.39 42.52 -9.39
C GLN A 61 2.06 41.76 -9.33
N PHE A 62 1.28 41.93 -8.26
CA PHE A 62 -0.05 41.32 -8.13
C PHE A 62 -1.14 42.03 -8.96
N LYS A 63 -0.84 43.18 -9.57
CA LYS A 63 -1.76 43.83 -10.53
C LYS A 63 -1.91 43.05 -11.83
N ASP A 64 -1.00 42.11 -12.14
CA ASP A 64 -1.18 41.16 -13.22
C ASP A 64 -2.44 40.31 -12.97
N THR A 65 -3.35 40.32 -13.92
CA THR A 65 -4.62 39.56 -13.91
C THR A 65 -4.48 38.08 -13.59
N LYS A 66 -3.31 37.47 -13.85
CA LYS A 66 -3.05 36.05 -13.56
C LYS A 66 -2.73 35.78 -12.09
N MET A 67 -2.23 36.78 -11.36
CA MET A 67 -1.83 36.67 -9.95
C MET A 67 -2.86 37.28 -8.99
N LYS A 68 -3.83 38.01 -9.54
CA LYS A 68 -4.93 38.64 -8.80
C LYS A 68 -5.71 37.61 -7.98
N HIS A 69 -6.00 37.94 -6.73
CA HIS A 69 -6.73 37.11 -5.74
C HIS A 69 -6.02 35.83 -5.28
N GLN A 70 -4.76 35.62 -5.65
CA GLN A 70 -3.97 34.52 -5.10
C GLN A 70 -3.27 34.93 -3.79
N ARG A 71 -2.76 33.91 -3.09
CA ARG A 71 -1.94 34.05 -1.89
C ARG A 71 -0.57 33.47 -2.17
N PHE A 72 0.46 34.06 -1.56
CA PHE A 72 1.83 33.65 -1.80
C PHE A 72 2.60 33.47 -0.50
N TRP A 73 3.33 32.36 -0.39
CA TRP A 73 4.29 32.17 0.70
C TRP A 73 5.47 33.14 0.59
N ILE A 74 5.83 33.70 1.75
CA ILE A 74 7.07 34.47 1.97
C ILE A 74 7.93 33.79 3.04
N GLY A 75 9.17 34.21 3.21
CA GLY A 75 10.14 33.51 4.07
C GLY A 75 9.96 33.73 5.57
N LEU A 76 9.00 34.55 5.99
CA LEU A 76 8.75 34.80 7.40
C LEU A 76 8.02 33.61 8.03
N ASN A 77 8.48 33.18 9.19
CA ASN A 77 7.94 32.03 9.92
C ASN A 77 8.34 32.09 11.39
N ASP A 78 7.58 31.45 12.26
CA ASP A 78 7.91 31.24 13.68
C ASP A 78 7.85 29.75 14.07
N ILE A 79 7.99 28.86 13.09
CA ILE A 79 8.04 27.38 13.18
C ILE A 79 8.89 26.86 14.36
N GLN A 80 9.98 27.55 14.69
CA GLN A 80 10.89 27.13 15.77
C GLN A 80 10.46 27.62 17.15
N ASN A 81 9.78 28.77 17.24
CA ASN A 81 9.41 29.40 18.49
C ASN A 81 8.22 30.36 18.25
N GLU A 82 7.04 29.92 18.67
CA GLU A 82 5.78 30.64 18.60
C GLU A 82 5.92 32.13 18.99
N GLY A 83 5.40 33.02 18.15
CA GLY A 83 5.44 34.47 18.34
C GLY A 83 6.81 35.11 18.03
N ASN A 84 7.84 34.32 17.72
CA ASN A 84 9.16 34.81 17.34
C ASN A 84 9.45 34.60 15.84
N PHE A 85 8.89 35.50 15.04
CA PHE A 85 9.00 35.45 13.58
C PHE A 85 10.40 35.79 13.06
N VAL A 86 11.01 34.82 12.37
CA VAL A 86 12.32 34.89 11.73
C VAL A 86 12.21 34.69 10.22
N TRP A 87 13.15 35.26 9.47
CA TRP A 87 13.23 35.04 8.02
C TRP A 87 14.05 33.79 7.70
N SER A 88 13.57 32.97 6.77
CA SER A 88 14.22 31.74 6.31
C SER A 88 15.58 31.94 5.61
N ASP A 89 15.90 33.17 5.22
CA ASP A 89 17.18 33.58 4.65
C ASP A 89 18.14 34.23 5.66
N ASN A 90 17.78 34.23 6.95
CA ASN A 90 18.47 34.91 8.04
C ASN A 90 18.56 36.44 7.86
N SER A 91 17.69 37.05 7.04
CA SER A 91 17.56 38.50 6.98
C SER A 91 17.21 39.07 8.36
N THR A 92 17.82 40.20 8.71
CA THR A 92 17.61 40.88 10.00
C THR A 92 16.48 41.92 9.93
N SER A 93 15.66 41.90 8.88
CA SER A 93 14.59 42.87 8.70
C SER A 93 13.52 42.71 9.80
N ASN A 94 13.26 43.81 10.51
CA ASN A 94 12.15 43.93 11.47
C ASN A 94 10.87 44.48 10.83
N PHE A 95 10.87 44.72 9.51
CA PHE A 95 9.68 45.20 8.82
C PHE A 95 8.58 44.14 8.86
N ARG A 96 7.36 44.56 9.25
CA ARG A 96 6.17 43.72 9.29
C ARG A 96 5.00 44.47 8.69
N PHE A 97 4.25 43.82 7.80
CA PHE A 97 3.07 44.40 7.17
C PHE A 97 1.84 43.52 7.40
N TRP A 98 1.64 43.14 8.66
CA TRP A 98 0.51 42.32 9.11
C TRP A 98 -0.84 42.93 8.75
N ASN A 99 -1.82 42.07 8.48
CA ASN A 99 -3.20 42.48 8.28
C ASN A 99 -3.88 42.83 9.62
N LEU A 100 -3.54 44.00 10.17
CA LEU A 100 -4.08 44.49 11.44
C LEU A 100 -5.60 44.66 11.45
N VAL A 101 -6.23 44.79 10.27
CA VAL A 101 -7.70 44.86 10.15
C VAL A 101 -8.35 43.52 10.51
N SER A 102 -7.67 42.41 10.24
CA SER A 102 -8.12 41.05 10.58
C SER A 102 -7.52 40.51 11.89
N GLY A 103 -6.55 41.23 12.48
CA GLY A 103 -5.96 40.88 13.76
C GLY A 103 -4.66 40.07 13.68
N GLU A 104 -3.97 40.10 12.53
CA GLU A 104 -2.77 39.28 12.32
C GLU A 104 -1.50 39.81 13.02
N PRO A 105 -0.55 38.91 13.37
CA PRO A 105 -0.68 37.46 13.32
C PRO A 105 -1.59 36.94 14.44
N ASN A 106 -2.48 36.00 14.12
CA ASN A 106 -3.53 35.57 15.05
C ASN A 106 -3.32 34.16 15.64
N ASN A 107 -2.38 33.41 15.07
CA ASN A 107 -2.08 32.02 15.38
C ASN A 107 -3.33 31.14 15.53
N LEU A 108 -4.13 31.04 14.46
CA LEU A 108 -5.44 30.40 14.53
C LEU A 108 -5.29 28.93 14.93
N ASN A 109 -5.97 28.55 16.01
CA ASN A 109 -5.91 27.21 16.60
C ASN A 109 -4.51 26.81 17.14
N ASN A 110 -3.61 27.77 17.39
CA ASN A 110 -2.24 27.55 17.86
C ASN A 110 -1.39 26.66 16.94
N ASN A 111 -1.46 26.87 15.62
CA ASN A 111 -0.76 26.02 14.63
C ASN A 111 -0.38 26.76 13.33
N GLU A 112 -0.44 28.10 13.31
CA GLU A 112 -0.18 28.89 12.12
C GLU A 112 1.24 29.47 12.14
N ASP A 113 2.22 28.69 11.67
CA ASP A 113 3.64 29.07 11.83
C ASP A 113 4.27 29.73 10.58
N CYS A 114 3.52 29.83 9.48
CA CYS A 114 4.04 30.19 8.15
C CYS A 114 3.32 31.40 7.55
N VAL A 115 4.07 32.36 7.02
CA VAL A 115 3.47 33.63 6.59
C VAL A 115 3.18 33.66 5.10
N GLU A 116 1.95 34.02 4.77
CA GLU A 116 1.48 34.35 3.44
C GLU A 116 1.29 35.85 3.24
N VAL A 117 1.41 36.31 2.00
CA VAL A 117 1.05 37.66 1.56
C VAL A 117 -0.17 37.61 0.64
N PHE A 118 -1.14 38.49 0.90
CA PHE A 118 -2.31 38.68 0.06
C PHE A 118 -2.03 39.65 -1.10
N TYR A 119 -2.93 39.67 -2.11
CA TYR A 119 -2.82 40.52 -3.29
C TYR A 119 -2.72 42.03 -3.00
N ASN A 120 -3.22 42.49 -1.85
CA ASN A 120 -3.13 43.87 -1.38
C ASN A 120 -1.88 44.14 -0.52
N GLY A 121 -1.01 43.13 -0.37
CA GLY A 121 0.31 43.22 0.25
C GLY A 121 0.34 42.99 1.75
N VAL A 122 -0.80 42.89 2.43
CA VAL A 122 -0.85 42.58 3.88
C VAL A 122 -0.62 41.10 4.14
N TRP A 123 -0.07 40.80 5.31
CA TRP A 123 0.41 39.47 5.67
C TRP A 123 -0.51 38.77 6.67
N ASN A 124 -0.48 37.45 6.63
CA ASN A 124 -1.20 36.54 7.51
C ASN A 124 -0.29 35.37 7.87
N ASP A 125 -0.24 34.98 9.13
CA ASP A 125 0.27 33.66 9.53
C ASP A 125 -0.79 32.60 9.20
N ASN A 126 -0.35 31.43 8.75
CA ASN A 126 -1.24 30.36 8.31
C ASN A 126 -0.57 28.99 8.46
N LEU A 127 -1.36 27.93 8.40
CA LEU A 127 -0.88 26.55 8.43
C LEU A 127 0.11 26.29 7.29
N CYS A 128 1.32 25.84 7.62
CA CYS A 128 2.40 25.63 6.64
C CYS A 128 2.08 24.61 5.53
N ASP A 129 1.07 23.76 5.73
CA ASP A 129 0.62 22.72 4.80
C ASP A 129 -0.39 23.21 3.74
N GLN A 130 -0.84 24.47 3.82
CA GLN A 130 -1.68 25.06 2.79
C GLN A 130 -0.94 25.14 1.45
N GLN A 131 -1.70 25.01 0.36
CA GLN A 131 -1.14 24.99 -0.99
C GLN A 131 -1.33 26.34 -1.68
N TYR A 132 -0.29 27.17 -1.63
CA TYR A 132 -0.29 28.52 -2.19
C TYR A 132 0.78 28.71 -3.27
N GLY A 133 0.72 29.87 -3.94
CA GLY A 133 1.85 30.34 -4.72
C GLY A 133 3.02 30.69 -3.80
N PHE A 134 4.17 31.04 -4.35
CA PHE A 134 5.31 31.48 -3.54
C PHE A 134 6.23 32.44 -4.30
N ILE A 135 7.03 33.20 -3.55
CA ILE A 135 7.94 34.19 -4.11
C ILE A 135 9.37 33.87 -3.70
N CYS A 136 10.25 33.73 -4.70
CA CYS A 136 11.68 33.55 -4.48
C CYS A 136 12.43 34.87 -4.65
N LYS A 137 13.45 35.09 -3.83
CA LYS A 137 14.37 36.24 -3.89
C LYS A 137 15.81 35.76 -3.95
N VAL A 138 16.59 36.31 -4.89
CA VAL A 138 18.01 35.98 -5.13
C VAL A 138 18.81 37.27 -5.22
N LYS A 139 20.00 37.33 -4.62
CA LYS A 139 20.87 38.52 -4.70
C LYS A 139 21.66 38.56 -6.01
N ILE A 140 21.63 39.69 -6.71
CA ILE A 140 22.39 39.92 -7.93
C ILE A 140 23.89 39.88 -7.62
N GLY A 141 24.65 39.18 -8.47
CA GLY A 141 26.10 39.10 -8.31
C GLY A 141 26.56 38.22 -7.15
N ALA A 142 25.66 37.49 -6.48
CA ALA A 142 26.04 36.31 -5.73
C ALA A 142 26.70 35.35 -6.72
N THR A 143 28.03 35.40 -6.78
CA THR A 143 28.88 34.62 -7.68
C THR A 143 28.86 33.18 -7.22
N THR A 144 27.77 32.49 -7.55
CA THR A 144 27.71 31.16 -8.14
C THR A 144 26.24 30.78 -8.33
N PHE A 145 25.85 30.36 -9.54
CA PHE A 145 24.82 29.33 -9.73
C PHE A 145 25.32 27.97 -9.20
N ALA A 146 25.94 27.96 -8.01
CA ALA A 146 26.39 26.80 -7.27
C ALA A 146 25.76 26.90 -5.89
N PRO A 147 25.26 25.78 -5.35
CA PRO A 147 24.57 25.75 -4.06
C PRO A 147 25.49 26.30 -2.95
N PRO A 148 24.96 27.02 -1.95
CA PRO A 148 25.75 27.40 -0.79
C PRO A 148 26.35 26.14 -0.15
N THR A 149 27.67 26.15 0.06
CA THR A 149 28.32 25.21 0.98
C THR A 149 28.03 25.69 2.41
N LEU A 150 27.35 24.86 3.21
CA LEU A 150 27.21 25.02 4.66
C LEU A 150 28.52 24.63 5.37
N PRO A 151 28.96 25.36 6.44
CA PRO A 151 29.00 24.73 7.78
C PRO A 151 28.90 25.69 9.02
N PRO A 152 28.68 25.21 10.27
CA PRO A 152 28.24 23.88 10.72
C PRO A 152 27.02 23.95 11.69
N PHE A 153 25.89 23.36 11.30
CA PHE A 153 25.23 22.38 12.18
C PHE A 153 25.76 21.02 11.74
N PRO A 154 25.95 20.03 12.63
CA PRO A 154 26.67 18.80 12.30
C PRO A 154 26.07 18.22 11.02
N ASN A 155 26.83 18.41 9.94
CA ASN A 155 26.50 18.12 8.55
C ASN A 155 25.02 17.99 8.19
N ASN A 156 24.42 19.10 7.76
CA ASN A 156 23.15 19.11 7.01
C ASN A 156 23.33 18.58 5.55
N THR A 157 24.24 17.61 5.36
CA THR A 157 24.39 16.79 4.15
C THR A 157 23.78 15.42 4.33
N ASP A 158 23.29 15.10 5.52
CA ASP A 158 23.22 13.70 5.80
C ASP A 158 21.91 13.17 5.19
N ILE A 159 22.09 12.44 4.09
CA ILE A 159 21.20 11.38 3.67
C ILE A 159 20.78 10.70 4.97
N PRO A 160 19.48 10.63 5.30
CA PRO A 160 19.10 9.89 6.49
C PRO A 160 19.68 8.48 6.38
N GLY A 161 19.88 7.78 7.49
CA GLY A 161 20.12 6.35 7.41
C GLY A 161 18.98 5.69 6.62
N GLU A 162 19.22 4.48 6.13
CA GLU A 162 18.12 3.71 5.57
C GLU A 162 17.08 3.41 6.68
N PRO A 163 15.78 3.36 6.36
CA PRO A 163 14.76 2.91 7.31
C PRO A 163 15.11 1.52 7.86
N GLU A 164 15.10 1.35 9.18
CA GLU A 164 15.50 0.09 9.80
C GLU A 164 14.29 -0.84 10.01
N ASP A 165 14.53 -2.14 10.22
CA ASP A 165 13.52 -3.08 10.71
C ASP A 165 12.20 -3.07 9.90
N VAL A 166 12.34 -3.01 8.57
CA VAL A 166 11.19 -3.05 7.66
C VAL A 166 10.50 -4.41 7.82
N SER A 167 9.25 -4.39 8.26
CA SER A 167 8.51 -5.59 8.62
C SER A 167 7.07 -5.52 8.15
N VAL A 168 6.55 -6.67 7.69
CA VAL A 168 5.15 -6.80 7.29
C VAL A 168 4.28 -6.85 8.54
N LEU A 169 3.25 -6.00 8.58
CA LEU A 169 2.24 -6.00 9.63
C LEU A 169 1.06 -6.89 9.26
N LYS A 170 0.54 -6.72 8.04
CA LYS A 170 -0.63 -7.43 7.56
C LYS A 170 -0.58 -7.57 6.04
N THR A 171 -1.00 -8.72 5.53
CA THR A 171 -1.26 -8.93 4.12
C THR A 171 -2.75 -9.19 3.91
N ASP A 172 -3.27 -8.63 2.82
CA ASP A 172 -4.62 -8.82 2.32
C ASP A 172 -4.57 -9.14 0.82
N VAL A 173 -5.73 -9.34 0.22
CA VAL A 173 -5.90 -9.74 -1.18
C VAL A 173 -5.20 -8.80 -2.14
N THR A 174 -5.45 -7.51 -1.96
CA THR A 174 -5.00 -6.44 -2.84
C THR A 174 -4.21 -5.40 -2.08
N SER A 175 -3.81 -5.69 -0.84
CA SER A 175 -3.05 -4.76 -0.04
C SER A 175 -2.02 -5.41 0.87
N VAL A 176 -0.96 -4.67 1.14
CA VAL A 176 0.08 -5.05 2.10
C VAL A 176 0.34 -3.84 2.98
N MET A 177 0.17 -4.04 4.28
CA MET A 177 0.55 -3.09 5.31
C MET A 177 1.90 -3.49 5.89
N PHE A 178 2.85 -2.56 5.88
CA PHE A 178 4.16 -2.76 6.46
C PHE A 178 4.61 -1.50 7.20
N ARG A 179 5.57 -1.69 8.10
CA ARG A 179 6.17 -0.64 8.92
C ARG A 179 7.68 -0.68 8.83
N TRP A 180 8.30 0.39 9.29
CA TRP A 180 9.74 0.50 9.47
C TRP A 180 10.03 1.28 10.76
N LYS A 181 11.25 1.18 11.23
CA LYS A 181 11.81 2.10 12.22
C LYS A 181 12.46 3.26 11.49
N GLU A 182 12.35 4.43 12.11
CA GLU A 182 13.07 5.61 11.62
C GLU A 182 14.58 5.34 11.55
N PRO A 183 15.28 5.99 10.62
CA PRO A 183 16.73 5.91 10.53
C PRO A 183 17.43 6.33 11.82
N ARG A 184 18.48 5.59 12.24
CA ARG A 184 19.33 5.99 13.38
C ARG A 184 19.99 7.35 13.18
N VAL A 185 20.34 7.66 11.94
CA VAL A 185 20.95 8.92 11.53
C VAL A 185 19.86 9.72 10.79
N LYS A 186 19.28 10.75 11.40
CA LYS A 186 18.07 11.42 10.87
C LYS A 186 18.37 12.61 9.98
N ASN A 187 19.31 13.45 10.40
CA ASN A 187 19.93 14.45 9.52
C ASN A 187 18.99 15.51 8.95
N GLY A 188 17.95 15.83 9.72
CA GLY A 188 16.88 16.73 9.33
C GLY A 188 15.51 16.10 9.55
N TYR A 189 14.47 16.76 9.02
CA TYR A 189 13.11 16.22 9.03
C TYR A 189 12.99 15.12 7.98
N VAL A 190 12.78 13.88 8.44
CA VAL A 190 12.76 12.69 7.59
C VAL A 190 11.35 12.43 7.09
N GLN A 191 11.21 12.26 5.78
CA GLN A 191 10.02 11.81 5.08
C GLN A 191 10.33 10.54 4.27
N TYR A 192 9.32 9.81 3.84
CA TYR A 192 9.48 8.52 3.20
C TYR A 192 8.81 8.46 1.83
N ARG A 193 9.53 7.94 0.82
CA ARG A 193 8.99 7.57 -0.49
C ARG A 193 8.80 6.07 -0.55
N ILE A 194 7.64 5.66 -1.03
CA ILE A 194 7.25 4.25 -1.11
C ILE A 194 7.22 3.81 -2.57
N TYR A 195 7.85 2.68 -2.85
CA TYR A 195 7.86 2.04 -4.16
C TYR A 195 7.54 0.55 -4.05
N TYR A 196 7.10 -0.06 -5.14
CA TYR A 196 6.87 -1.50 -5.21
C TYR A 196 7.10 -2.04 -6.62
N LYS A 197 7.49 -3.31 -6.74
CA LYS A 197 7.52 -4.04 -8.03
C LYS A 197 7.18 -5.51 -7.85
N LEU A 198 6.75 -6.17 -8.91
CA LEU A 198 6.57 -7.62 -8.85
C LEU A 198 7.94 -8.28 -8.74
N LYS A 199 8.04 -9.32 -7.92
CA LYS A 199 9.31 -10.05 -7.70
C LYS A 199 9.78 -10.79 -8.96
N GLU A 200 8.85 -11.13 -9.85
CA GLU A 200 9.12 -11.78 -11.13
C GLU A 200 9.58 -10.81 -12.23
N ASP A 201 9.43 -9.49 -12.02
CA ASP A 201 9.93 -8.51 -12.97
C ASP A 201 11.47 -8.56 -13.02
N SER A 202 12.06 -8.23 -14.17
CA SER A 202 13.52 -8.20 -14.34
C SER A 202 14.19 -7.31 -13.29
N GLU A 203 15.46 -7.60 -12.95
CA GLU A 203 16.20 -6.76 -12.00
C GLU A 203 16.32 -5.30 -12.45
N GLU A 204 16.43 -5.09 -13.77
CA GLU A 204 16.46 -3.78 -14.42
C GLU A 204 15.12 -3.03 -14.40
N SER A 205 14.02 -3.72 -14.07
CA SER A 205 12.71 -3.08 -13.98
C SER A 205 12.67 -2.06 -12.84
N LYS A 206 12.26 -0.83 -13.18
CA LYS A 206 12.11 0.26 -12.21
C LYS A 206 10.87 0.03 -11.36
N PRO A 207 10.96 0.17 -10.02
CA PRO A 207 9.80 0.00 -9.16
C PRO A 207 8.81 1.15 -9.33
N LEU A 208 7.53 0.83 -9.22
CA LEU A 208 6.41 1.76 -9.31
C LEU A 208 6.35 2.64 -8.06
N PHE A 209 6.15 3.94 -8.25
CA PHE A 209 5.97 4.88 -7.14
C PHE A 209 4.55 4.78 -6.57
N PHE A 210 4.44 4.60 -5.26
CA PHE A 210 3.16 4.57 -4.55
C PHE A 210 2.81 5.95 -3.98
N GLY A 211 3.72 6.59 -3.25
CA GLY A 211 3.43 7.85 -2.57
C GLY A 211 4.51 8.32 -1.60
N VAL A 212 4.25 9.47 -0.96
CA VAL A 212 5.07 10.06 0.10
C VAL A 212 4.29 10.03 1.42
N THR A 213 4.97 9.76 2.53
CA THR A 213 4.39 9.83 3.87
C THR A 213 5.41 10.36 4.89
N ASN A 214 4.94 10.96 5.98
CA ASN A 214 5.70 11.28 7.19
C ASN A 214 5.56 10.19 8.28
N GLU A 215 4.63 9.25 8.11
CA GLU A 215 4.43 8.12 9.02
C GLU A 215 5.51 7.04 8.86
N THR A 216 5.63 6.16 9.86
CA THR A 216 6.56 5.00 9.84
C THR A 216 5.88 3.69 9.42
N PHE A 217 4.71 3.79 8.82
CA PHE A 217 3.96 2.67 8.26
C PHE A 217 3.16 3.12 7.03
N VAL A 218 2.81 2.16 6.18
CA VAL A 218 1.97 2.41 5.02
C VAL A 218 1.14 1.17 4.69
N ASN A 219 -0.04 1.40 4.13
CA ASN A 219 -0.86 0.35 3.52
C ASN A 219 -0.90 0.55 2.00
N VAL A 220 -0.13 -0.26 1.27
CA VAL A 220 -0.12 -0.23 -0.20
C VAL A 220 -1.30 -1.04 -0.71
N THR A 221 -2.23 -0.38 -1.40
CA THR A 221 -3.47 -0.98 -1.94
C THR A 221 -3.42 -1.08 -3.47
N GLY A 222 -4.39 -1.79 -4.06
CA GLY A 222 -4.50 -1.93 -5.53
C GLY A 222 -3.52 -2.94 -6.14
N LEU A 223 -2.99 -3.85 -5.32
CA LEU A 223 -2.05 -4.90 -5.76
C LEU A 223 -2.78 -6.08 -6.41
N LYS A 224 -2.08 -6.82 -7.27
CA LYS A 224 -2.57 -8.09 -7.83
C LYS A 224 -2.65 -9.12 -6.71
N GLU A 225 -3.69 -9.94 -6.72
CA GLU A 225 -3.83 -11.03 -5.78
C GLU A 225 -2.75 -12.10 -5.98
N TYR A 226 -2.44 -12.82 -4.91
CA TYR A 226 -1.47 -13.92 -4.89
C TYR A 226 -0.16 -13.63 -5.64
N SER A 227 0.34 -12.42 -5.50
CA SER A 227 1.50 -11.94 -6.24
C SER A 227 2.58 -11.54 -5.25
N SER A 228 3.80 -12.02 -5.49
CA SER A 228 4.95 -11.65 -4.67
C SER A 228 5.47 -10.29 -5.13
N TYR A 229 5.54 -9.35 -4.20
CA TYR A 229 6.06 -8.01 -4.43
C TYR A 229 7.32 -7.77 -3.60
N ILE A 230 8.19 -6.92 -4.14
CA ILE A 230 9.25 -6.27 -3.37
C ILE A 230 8.79 -4.83 -3.13
N PHE A 231 8.63 -4.46 -1.87
CA PHE A 231 8.33 -3.10 -1.44
C PHE A 231 9.62 -2.41 -1.03
N PHE A 232 9.76 -1.15 -1.37
CA PHE A 232 10.90 -0.34 -1.03
C PHE A 232 10.43 0.90 -0.29
N VAL A 233 11.11 1.21 0.81
CA VAL A 233 10.98 2.46 1.54
C VAL A 233 12.30 3.20 1.44
N GLN A 234 12.21 4.47 1.10
CA GLN A 234 13.35 5.36 0.98
C GLN A 234 13.11 6.57 1.86
N ALA A 235 14.00 6.80 2.82
CA ALA A 235 13.96 8.04 3.58
C ALA A 235 14.51 9.19 2.71
N PHE A 236 14.11 10.40 3.02
CA PHE A 236 14.70 11.63 2.48
C PHE A 236 14.45 12.77 3.45
N THR A 237 15.32 13.78 3.43
CA THR A 237 15.10 15.06 4.09
C THR A 237 14.88 16.14 3.02
N GLY A 238 14.44 17.35 3.39
CA GLY A 238 14.27 18.43 2.41
C GLY A 238 15.54 18.83 1.66
N GLY A 239 16.73 18.42 2.15
CA GLY A 239 18.02 18.54 1.47
C GLY A 239 18.17 17.70 0.19
N GLY A 240 17.24 16.80 -0.12
CA GLY A 240 17.01 16.34 -1.49
C GLY A 240 17.73 15.06 -1.94
N ASN A 241 18.60 14.44 -1.15
CA ASN A 241 19.13 13.11 -1.47
C ASN A 241 18.32 11.99 -0.82
N ASN A 242 18.07 10.98 -1.63
CA ASN A 242 17.42 9.74 -1.27
C ASN A 242 18.40 8.79 -0.56
N THR A 243 17.94 8.07 0.46
CA THR A 243 18.73 6.99 1.08
C THR A 243 18.81 5.76 0.20
N ASN A 244 19.63 4.78 0.60
CA ASN A 244 19.44 3.42 0.10
C ASN A 244 18.02 2.94 0.38
N LEU A 245 17.51 2.10 -0.51
CA LEU A 245 16.19 1.51 -0.41
C LEU A 245 16.24 0.37 0.59
N SER A 246 15.60 0.54 1.75
CA SER A 246 15.25 -0.62 2.57
C SER A 246 14.08 -1.32 1.92
N ASN A 247 14.15 -2.64 1.82
CA ASN A 247 13.11 -3.40 1.14
C ASN A 247 12.56 -4.54 2.00
N ILE A 248 11.35 -4.95 1.64
CA ILE A 248 10.70 -6.12 2.20
C ILE A 248 9.97 -6.84 1.09
N THR A 249 10.07 -8.17 1.08
CA THR A 249 9.23 -8.99 0.21
C THR A 249 7.97 -9.38 0.96
N ALA A 250 6.81 -9.14 0.35
CA ALA A 250 5.55 -9.67 0.85
C ALA A 250 4.71 -10.20 -0.32
N MET A 251 3.85 -11.17 -0.01
CA MET A 251 2.92 -11.74 -0.98
C MET A 251 1.51 -11.35 -0.56
N THR A 252 0.74 -10.82 -1.51
CA THR A 252 -0.69 -10.59 -1.30
C THR A 252 -1.41 -11.91 -1.07
N SER A 253 -2.45 -11.87 -0.25
CA SER A 253 -3.27 -13.05 -0.01
C SER A 253 -4.23 -13.30 -1.19
N PHE A 254 -5.06 -14.33 -1.08
CA PHE A 254 -6.02 -14.68 -2.13
C PHE A 254 -7.33 -13.93 -1.96
N GLY A 255 -7.92 -13.44 -3.06
CA GLY A 255 -9.15 -12.65 -3.09
C GLY A 255 -10.40 -13.30 -2.55
N HIS A 256 -10.38 -14.62 -2.58
CA HIS A 256 -11.44 -15.42 -2.02
C HIS A 256 -10.96 -16.06 -0.73
N SER A 257 -11.79 -15.94 0.31
CA SER A 257 -11.69 -16.79 1.48
C SER A 257 -11.41 -18.22 1.01
N ARG A 258 -10.29 -18.81 1.43
CA ARG A 258 -9.90 -20.16 1.00
C ARG A 258 -11.02 -21.14 1.37
N GLY A 259 -11.89 -21.46 0.43
CA GLY A 259 -12.93 -22.47 0.58
C GLY A 259 -12.34 -23.87 0.53
N GLY A 260 -12.98 -24.83 1.18
CA GLY A 260 -12.66 -26.24 1.01
C GLY A 260 -12.97 -26.71 -0.42
N PRO A 261 -12.64 -27.97 -0.77
CA PRO A 261 -13.06 -28.59 -2.03
C PRO A 261 -14.57 -28.41 -2.29
N VAL A 262 -14.93 -28.03 -3.50
CA VAL A 262 -16.33 -27.77 -3.89
C VAL A 262 -16.94 -29.06 -4.45
N ASN A 263 -18.26 -29.22 -4.34
CA ASN A 263 -18.99 -30.37 -4.88
C ASN A 263 -18.41 -31.74 -4.44
N LEU A 264 -18.14 -31.86 -3.13
CA LEU A 264 -17.65 -33.10 -2.55
C LEU A 264 -18.74 -34.17 -2.61
N THR A 265 -18.47 -35.25 -3.33
CA THR A 265 -19.38 -36.37 -3.58
C THR A 265 -18.73 -37.68 -3.17
N VAL A 266 -19.55 -38.62 -2.68
CA VAL A 266 -19.09 -39.96 -2.32
C VAL A 266 -19.99 -40.97 -3.00
N ARG A 267 -19.37 -41.92 -3.70
CA ARG A 267 -20.06 -43.03 -4.37
C ARG A 267 -19.59 -44.35 -3.79
N SER A 268 -20.52 -45.21 -3.42
CA SER A 268 -20.23 -46.57 -2.98
C SER A 268 -19.77 -47.41 -4.17
N VAL A 269 -18.57 -47.98 -4.09
CA VAL A 269 -17.99 -48.80 -5.18
C VAL A 269 -18.20 -50.29 -4.90
N SER A 270 -18.02 -50.69 -3.65
CA SER A 270 -18.28 -52.06 -3.19
C SER A 270 -18.76 -52.08 -1.74
N SER A 271 -18.91 -53.28 -1.19
CA SER A 271 -19.13 -53.47 0.25
C SER A 271 -17.94 -53.00 1.10
N THR A 272 -16.76 -52.78 0.53
CA THR A 272 -15.53 -52.43 1.28
C THR A 272 -14.80 -51.21 0.71
N SER A 273 -15.40 -50.47 -0.23
CA SER A 273 -14.76 -49.31 -0.84
C SER A 273 -15.70 -48.17 -1.24
N LEU A 274 -15.20 -46.95 -1.12
CA LEU A 274 -15.88 -45.70 -1.48
C LEU A 274 -15.00 -44.89 -2.43
N ASN A 275 -15.58 -44.34 -3.49
CA ASN A 275 -14.91 -43.35 -4.33
C ASN A 275 -15.35 -41.95 -3.91
N VAL A 276 -14.39 -41.14 -3.49
CA VAL A 276 -14.60 -39.76 -3.07
C VAL A 276 -14.15 -38.85 -4.21
N SER A 277 -15.01 -37.94 -4.68
CA SER A 277 -14.71 -37.00 -5.77
C SER A 277 -15.07 -35.57 -5.40
N TRP A 278 -14.30 -34.60 -5.88
CA TRP A 278 -14.48 -33.17 -5.59
C TRP A 278 -14.05 -32.29 -6.76
N ILE A 279 -14.46 -31.04 -6.74
CA ILE A 279 -13.98 -29.99 -7.64
C ILE A 279 -13.02 -29.10 -6.86
N HIS A 280 -11.99 -28.60 -7.54
CA HIS A 280 -11.10 -27.60 -6.96
C HIS A 280 -11.89 -26.33 -6.59
N PRO A 281 -11.57 -25.64 -5.47
CA PRO A 281 -12.11 -24.30 -5.23
C PRO A 281 -11.65 -23.34 -6.35
N GLU A 282 -12.50 -22.37 -6.73
CA GLU A 282 -12.29 -21.53 -7.92
C GLU A 282 -10.93 -20.80 -7.92
N ASP A 283 -10.40 -20.73 -9.14
CA ASP A 283 -9.16 -20.14 -9.64
C ASP A 283 -7.80 -20.83 -9.36
N SER A 284 -7.01 -20.92 -10.43
CA SER A 284 -6.15 -22.05 -10.79
C SER A 284 -4.72 -21.65 -11.17
N SER A 285 -3.74 -21.89 -10.29
CA SER A 285 -2.31 -21.85 -10.70
C SER A 285 -1.32 -22.57 -9.76
N LEU A 286 -1.78 -23.31 -8.74
CA LEU A 286 -0.91 -23.87 -7.71
C LEU A 286 -0.80 -25.39 -7.66
N ARG A 287 0.40 -25.88 -7.32
CA ARG A 287 0.68 -27.26 -6.89
C ARG A 287 0.00 -27.51 -5.53
N ARG A 288 -1.20 -28.08 -5.54
CA ARG A 288 -2.03 -28.31 -4.33
C ARG A 288 -1.82 -29.71 -3.75
N ARG A 289 -2.01 -29.88 -2.44
CA ARG A 289 -2.08 -31.20 -1.80
C ARG A 289 -3.45 -31.38 -1.17
N TYR A 290 -3.99 -32.59 -1.19
CA TYR A 290 -5.25 -32.92 -0.53
C TYR A 290 -5.00 -33.95 0.58
N ILE A 291 -5.66 -33.76 1.72
CA ILE A 291 -5.75 -34.75 2.79
C ILE A 291 -7.20 -35.21 2.86
N ILE A 292 -7.41 -36.52 2.82
CA ILE A 292 -8.71 -37.14 3.05
C ILE A 292 -8.71 -37.69 4.48
N TYR A 293 -9.74 -37.35 5.24
CA TYR A 293 -10.01 -37.97 6.53
C TYR A 293 -11.20 -38.90 6.42
N VAL A 294 -11.07 -40.09 6.99
CA VAL A 294 -12.14 -41.07 7.14
C VAL A 294 -12.31 -41.33 8.63
N ASN A 295 -13.45 -40.92 9.21
CA ASN A 295 -13.69 -40.93 10.66
C ASN A 295 -12.52 -40.30 11.45
N ASN A 296 -12.05 -39.12 11.00
CA ASN A 296 -10.91 -38.38 11.56
C ASN A 296 -9.53 -39.05 11.44
N LYS A 297 -9.39 -40.17 10.70
CA LYS A 297 -8.08 -40.77 10.37
C LYS A 297 -7.61 -40.32 8.99
N TYR A 298 -6.34 -39.93 8.86
CA TYR A 298 -5.80 -39.32 7.64
C TYR A 298 -5.37 -40.35 6.58
N LYS A 299 -5.61 -40.03 5.30
CA LYS A 299 -5.02 -40.66 4.10
C LYS A 299 -4.59 -39.53 3.14
N THR A 300 -3.38 -39.58 2.57
CA THR A 300 -2.80 -38.49 1.74
C THR A 300 -2.75 -38.83 0.25
N THR A 301 -2.88 -37.83 -0.63
CA THR A 301 -2.80 -37.97 -2.11
C THR A 301 -2.07 -36.78 -2.76
N PHE A 302 -1.54 -36.99 -3.99
CA PHE A 302 -0.72 -36.02 -4.73
C PHE A 302 -1.45 -35.34 -5.91
N ALA A 303 -0.90 -34.18 -6.28
CA ALA A 303 -1.49 -33.00 -6.92
C ALA A 303 -1.96 -33.09 -8.39
N SER A 304 -2.87 -34.01 -8.73
CA SER A 304 -3.64 -33.90 -10.00
C SER A 304 -4.99 -34.60 -10.00
N ARG A 305 -5.29 -35.41 -8.99
CA ARG A 305 -6.54 -36.18 -8.93
C ARG A 305 -7.60 -35.46 -8.10
N THR A 306 -8.77 -35.27 -8.68
CA THR A 306 -10.01 -34.81 -8.06
C THR A 306 -10.85 -35.96 -7.52
N SER A 307 -10.26 -37.16 -7.42
CA SER A 307 -10.91 -38.34 -6.87
C SER A 307 -9.92 -39.25 -6.12
N PHE A 308 -10.44 -40.01 -5.16
CA PHE A 308 -9.67 -40.96 -4.37
C PHE A 308 -10.54 -42.16 -3.98
N LEU A 309 -10.02 -43.37 -4.25
CA LEU A 309 -10.64 -44.62 -3.83
C LEU A 309 -10.18 -44.96 -2.40
N VAL A 310 -11.14 -45.01 -1.48
CA VAL A 310 -10.93 -45.45 -0.11
C VAL A 310 -11.27 -46.94 -0.04
N GLU A 311 -10.25 -47.77 0.18
CA GLU A 311 -10.38 -49.23 0.29
C GLU A 311 -10.21 -49.71 1.75
N ASN A 312 -10.50 -50.99 1.96
CA ASN A 312 -10.42 -51.71 3.24
C ASN A 312 -11.38 -51.14 4.30
N LEU A 313 -12.61 -50.86 3.89
CA LEU A 313 -13.69 -50.41 4.76
C LEU A 313 -14.56 -51.58 5.22
N ASN A 314 -15.15 -51.43 6.41
CA ASN A 314 -16.18 -52.34 6.90
C ASN A 314 -17.43 -52.31 6.01
N ILE A 315 -18.06 -53.47 5.89
CA ILE A 315 -19.30 -53.70 5.13
C ILE A 315 -20.46 -52.93 5.73
N PHE A 316 -21.35 -52.41 4.89
CA PHE A 316 -22.58 -51.73 5.29
C PHE A 316 -22.38 -50.65 6.38
N THR A 317 -21.30 -49.88 6.29
CA THR A 317 -20.88 -48.93 7.35
C THR A 317 -20.89 -47.49 6.83
N LEU A 318 -21.40 -46.56 7.65
CA LEU A 318 -21.39 -45.13 7.39
C LEU A 318 -20.04 -44.51 7.80
N TYR A 319 -19.48 -43.69 6.94
CA TYR A 319 -18.22 -42.98 7.16
C TYR A 319 -18.39 -41.48 7.04
N ASN A 320 -17.76 -40.74 7.97
CA ASN A 320 -17.56 -39.31 7.85
C ASN A 320 -16.30 -39.06 7.02
N ILE A 321 -16.46 -38.32 5.94
CA ILE A 321 -15.40 -38.03 4.97
C ILE A 321 -15.15 -36.53 4.96
N SER A 322 -13.92 -36.13 5.24
CA SER A 322 -13.48 -34.75 5.12
C SER A 322 -12.36 -34.67 4.10
N VAL A 323 -12.45 -33.72 3.16
CA VAL A 323 -11.37 -33.45 2.22
C VAL A 323 -10.86 -32.04 2.46
N CYS A 324 -9.57 -31.93 2.78
CA CYS A 324 -8.91 -30.67 3.10
C CYS A 324 -7.92 -30.31 2.01
N ALA A 325 -8.08 -29.13 1.43
CA ALA A 325 -7.08 -28.53 0.55
C ALA A 325 -5.95 -27.94 1.40
N ILE A 326 -4.70 -28.35 1.15
CA ILE A 326 -3.50 -27.76 1.77
C ILE A 326 -2.91 -26.70 0.84
N TYR A 327 -2.67 -25.52 1.40
CA TYR A 327 -2.06 -24.39 0.71
C TYR A 327 -0.57 -24.21 1.10
N PRO A 328 0.25 -23.48 0.33
CA PRO A 328 1.71 -23.35 0.56
C PRO A 328 2.16 -22.87 1.96
N GLU A 329 1.27 -22.29 2.76
CA GLU A 329 1.50 -21.87 4.15
C GLU A 329 1.08 -22.93 5.21
N ASN A 330 0.83 -24.18 4.84
CA ASN A 330 0.24 -25.23 5.71
C ASN A 330 -1.14 -24.92 6.31
N LYS A 331 -1.77 -23.81 5.91
CA LYS A 331 -3.19 -23.58 6.18
C LYS A 331 -4.01 -24.59 5.39
N SER A 332 -5.09 -25.10 5.98
CA SER A 332 -6.01 -26.04 5.33
C SER A 332 -7.45 -25.54 5.40
N SER A 333 -8.20 -25.73 4.32
CA SER A 333 -9.66 -25.53 4.30
C SER A 333 -10.34 -26.83 3.90
N CYS A 334 -11.39 -27.21 4.62
CA CYS A 334 -11.97 -28.54 4.56
C CYS A 334 -13.45 -28.49 4.17
N SER A 335 -13.87 -29.49 3.41
CA SER A 335 -15.27 -29.79 3.13
C SER A 335 -15.59 -31.17 3.67
N ASN A 336 -16.78 -31.34 4.24
CA ASN A 336 -17.21 -32.56 4.91
C ASN A 336 -18.43 -33.14 4.21
N THR A 337 -18.51 -34.46 4.16
CA THR A 337 -19.70 -35.20 3.70
C THR A 337 -19.71 -36.58 4.35
N THR A 338 -20.75 -37.36 4.08
CA THR A 338 -20.88 -38.74 4.56
C THR A 338 -21.08 -39.70 3.39
N GLY A 339 -20.59 -40.93 3.53
CA GLY A 339 -20.83 -41.98 2.54
C GLY A 339 -20.91 -43.35 3.21
N HIS A 340 -21.63 -44.28 2.59
CA HIS A 340 -21.95 -45.58 3.16
C HIS A 340 -21.55 -46.70 2.21
N THR A 341 -20.88 -47.75 2.70
CA THR A 341 -20.46 -48.89 1.86
C THR A 341 -21.64 -49.82 1.57
N LEU A 342 -21.63 -50.47 0.40
CA LEU A 342 -22.76 -51.35 0.03
C LEU A 342 -22.91 -52.51 1.01
N GLN A 343 -24.11 -53.08 1.07
CA GLN A 343 -24.29 -54.39 1.68
C GLN A 343 -23.63 -55.44 0.79
N ASP A 344 -23.06 -56.47 1.39
CA ASP A 344 -22.61 -57.63 0.62
C ASP A 344 -23.82 -58.48 0.24
N ASN A 345 -24.21 -58.45 -1.03
CA ASN A 345 -25.26 -59.31 -1.56
C ASN A 345 -24.75 -60.73 -1.86
N SER A 346 -23.51 -61.07 -1.48
CA SER A 346 -22.99 -62.44 -1.60
C SER A 346 -23.65 -63.45 -0.64
N LEU A 347 -24.63 -63.03 0.17
CA LEU A 347 -25.41 -63.91 1.06
C LEU A 347 -26.91 -63.91 0.79
N SER A 348 -27.37 -63.47 -0.39
CA SER A 348 -28.75 -63.69 -0.82
C SER A 348 -28.84 -64.47 -2.12
N THR A 349 -28.23 -65.65 -2.17
CA THR A 349 -28.86 -66.77 -2.86
C THR A 349 -29.75 -67.48 -1.85
N PRO A 350 -31.09 -67.57 -2.04
CA PRO A 350 -31.86 -68.54 -1.29
C PRO A 350 -31.30 -69.90 -1.69
N THR A 351 -30.69 -70.60 -0.75
CA THR A 351 -30.36 -72.01 -0.89
C THR A 351 -31.65 -72.75 -1.21
N MET A 352 -31.82 -73.13 -2.48
CA MET A 352 -32.74 -74.18 -2.89
C MET A 352 -32.28 -75.45 -2.16
N THR A 353 -32.91 -75.74 -1.02
CA THR A 353 -32.84 -77.06 -0.41
C THR A 353 -33.52 -78.05 -1.35
N THR A 354 -32.71 -78.68 -2.20
CA THR A 354 -33.12 -79.89 -2.92
C THR A 354 -33.18 -81.03 -1.92
N TYR A 355 -34.39 -81.44 -1.56
CA TYR A 355 -34.61 -82.69 -0.83
C TYR A 355 -34.19 -83.87 -1.71
N PRO A 356 -33.51 -84.89 -1.17
CA PRO A 356 -33.11 -86.06 -1.94
C PRO A 356 -34.33 -86.94 -2.24
N LEU A 357 -34.37 -87.46 -3.47
CA LEU A 357 -35.30 -88.53 -3.88
C LEU A 357 -35.09 -89.76 -2.99
N SER A 358 -36.13 -90.18 -2.29
CA SER A 358 -36.29 -91.56 -1.83
C SER A 358 -37.20 -92.32 -2.81
N THR A 359 -36.75 -93.53 -3.13
CA THR A 359 -37.27 -94.53 -4.09
C THR A 359 -38.68 -95.06 -3.75
N PRO A 360 -39.31 -95.84 -4.65
CA PRO A 360 -40.76 -95.85 -4.86
C PRO A 360 -41.50 -96.85 -3.97
N ILE A 361 -42.75 -96.51 -3.64
CA ILE A 361 -43.77 -97.46 -3.18
C ILE A 361 -45.05 -97.17 -3.96
N THR A 362 -45.47 -98.10 -4.81
CA THR A 362 -46.82 -98.21 -5.41
C THR A 362 -47.74 -99.00 -4.47
N PRO A 363 -49.05 -99.17 -4.73
CA PRO A 363 -50.07 -98.24 -5.24
C PRO A 363 -51.40 -98.32 -4.43
N ALA A 364 -52.32 -97.35 -4.62
CA ALA A 364 -53.80 -97.52 -4.60
C ALA A 364 -54.41 -96.09 -4.70
N CYS A 365 -55.02 -95.68 -5.82
CA CYS A 365 -56.39 -95.96 -6.29
C CYS A 365 -57.47 -95.30 -5.41
N GLU A 366 -58.15 -94.31 -6.02
CA GLU A 366 -59.55 -93.85 -5.89
C GLU A 366 -59.57 -92.31 -6.01
N ILE A 367 -59.80 -91.77 -7.21
CA ILE A 367 -61.13 -91.39 -7.74
C ILE A 367 -61.95 -90.63 -6.70
N PHE A 368 -62.12 -89.32 -6.87
CA PHE A 368 -63.45 -88.73 -6.98
C PHE A 368 -63.39 -87.43 -7.79
N PHE A 369 -64.42 -87.31 -8.61
CA PHE A 369 -64.65 -86.37 -9.70
C PHE A 369 -65.49 -85.17 -9.24
N PHE A 370 -65.35 -84.06 -9.98
CA PHE A 370 -66.31 -82.96 -10.20
C PHE A 370 -66.70 -82.11 -8.96
N SER A 371 -66.92 -80.80 -9.09
CA SER A 371 -67.25 -79.96 -10.25
C SER A 371 -66.77 -78.53 -10.03
#